data_AF-A0A936F6X0-F1
#
_entry.id   AF-A0A936F6X0-F1
#
_cell.length_a   1.000
_cell.length_b   1.000
_cell.length_c   1.000
_cell.angle_alpha   90.00
_cell.angle_beta   90.00
_cell.angle_gamma   90.00
#
_symmetry.space_group_name_H-M   'P 1'
#
loop_
_entity.id
_entity.type
_entity.pdbx_description
1 polymer ?
#
loop_
_entity_poly.entity_id
_entity_poly.type
_entity_poly.pdbx_seq_one_letter_code
_entity_poly.pdbx_strand_id
1 'polypeptide(L)'
;MDLLTPELRAKLIANAAAHTQAMQHGLPEPDPAPVVKFFNPCGAATWLFSELDGEGDTLFGLCDLGFGSPELGSASLAEIASVTVAFGLKIERDLHFTATLPLSAYAEAARQHGGIVENDAALAEAATRLARERKPLAPSVHSDDDKRPRTGSPRAGVTGPASIAPDNAAPSAWDGAGPSSNME
;
A
#
# COMPACT_ATOMS: atom_id res chain seq x y z
N MET A 1 -30.64 -2.92 -13.51
CA MET A 1 -29.89 -4.15 -13.16
C MET A 1 -29.11 -3.82 -11.90
N ASP A 2 -29.14 -4.67 -10.87
CA ASP A 2 -28.27 -4.47 -9.70
C ASP A 2 -26.82 -4.74 -10.12
N LEU A 3 -25.90 -3.83 -9.77
CA LEU A 3 -24.49 -3.95 -10.11
C LEU A 3 -23.85 -5.13 -9.35
N LEU A 4 -24.35 -5.46 -8.16
CA LEU A 4 -23.83 -6.55 -7.35
C LEU A 4 -24.86 -7.66 -7.19
N THR A 5 -24.49 -8.89 -7.54
CA THR A 5 -25.30 -10.06 -7.17
C THR A 5 -25.15 -10.35 -5.67
N PRO A 6 -26.07 -11.11 -5.05
CA PRO A 6 -25.94 -11.52 -3.65
C PRO A 6 -24.61 -12.22 -3.35
N GLU A 7 -24.08 -13.01 -4.29
CA GLU A 7 -22.81 -13.72 -4.15
C GLU A 7 -21.62 -12.75 -4.16
N LEU A 8 -21.64 -11.74 -5.03
CA LEU A 8 -20.60 -10.71 -5.06
C LEU A 8 -20.63 -9.88 -3.77
N ARG A 9 -21.82 -9.48 -3.30
CA ARG A 9 -21.99 -8.77 -2.02
C ARG A 9 -21.43 -9.58 -0.86
N ALA A 10 -21.77 -10.86 -0.78
CA ALA A 10 -21.28 -11.73 0.29
C ALA A 10 -19.74 -11.83 0.31
N LYS A 11 -19.10 -11.95 -0.86
CA LYS A 11 -17.63 -11.98 -0.97
C LYS A 11 -16.98 -10.66 -0.56
N LEU A 12 -17.50 -9.53 -1.05
CA LEU A 12 -17.01 -8.20 -0.71
C LEU A 12 -17.12 -7.91 0.80
N ILE A 13 -18.25 -8.26 1.41
CA ILE A 13 -18.48 -8.10 2.87
C ILE A 13 -17.55 -9.03 3.66
N ALA A 14 -17.34 -10.26 3.21
CA ALA A 14 -16.41 -11.18 3.87
C ALA A 14 -14.97 -10.66 3.88
N ASN A 15 -14.53 -10.02 2.79
CA ASN A 15 -13.22 -9.38 2.73
C ASN A 15 -13.12 -8.22 3.74
N ALA A 16 -14.13 -7.35 3.82
CA ALA A 16 -14.15 -6.23 4.76
C ALA A 16 -14.16 -6.70 6.23
N ALA A 17 -14.88 -7.79 6.51
CA ALA A 17 -14.89 -8.41 7.83
C ALA A 17 -13.51 -9.00 8.20
N ALA A 18 -12.84 -9.67 7.25
CA ALA A 18 -11.49 -10.19 7.46
C ALA A 18 -10.47 -9.09 7.71
N HIS A 19 -10.58 -7.96 7.00
CA HIS A 19 -9.76 -6.77 7.22
C HIS A 19 -9.96 -6.21 8.63
N THR A 20 -11.21 -5.97 9.03
CA THR A 20 -11.56 -5.50 10.37
C THR A 20 -11.02 -6.43 11.45
N GLN A 21 -11.17 -7.75 11.28
CA GLN A 21 -10.66 -8.75 12.20
C GLN A 21 -9.12 -8.69 12.31
N ALA A 22 -8.41 -8.55 11.19
CA ALA A 22 -6.96 -8.44 11.20
C ALA A 22 -6.50 -7.21 11.99
N MET A 23 -7.14 -6.06 11.78
CA MET A 23 -6.84 -4.84 12.54
C MET A 23 -7.09 -5.01 14.04
N GLN A 24 -8.22 -5.60 14.42
CA GLN A 24 -8.57 -5.84 15.83
C GLN A 24 -7.58 -6.75 16.55
N HIS A 25 -6.97 -7.69 15.84
CA HIS A 25 -6.00 -8.64 16.40
C HIS A 25 -4.54 -8.26 16.15
N GLY A 26 -4.27 -7.09 15.54
CA GLY A 26 -2.91 -6.66 15.20
C GLY A 26 -2.20 -7.60 14.21
N LEU A 27 -2.98 -8.26 13.35
CA LEU A 27 -2.47 -9.13 12.29
C LEU A 27 -2.13 -8.31 11.04
N PRO A 28 -1.30 -8.85 10.12
CA PRO A 28 -1.07 -8.22 8.83
C PRO A 28 -2.38 -7.96 8.09
N GLU A 29 -2.47 -6.78 7.47
CA GLU A 29 -3.62 -6.38 6.66
C GLU A 29 -3.83 -7.36 5.49
N PRO A 30 -5.03 -7.92 5.32
CA PRO A 30 -5.35 -8.75 4.18
C PRO A 30 -5.24 -7.96 2.87
N ASP A 31 -4.84 -8.63 1.80
CA ASP A 31 -4.77 -8.06 0.45
C ASP A 31 -5.60 -8.93 -0.49
N PRO A 32 -6.95 -8.84 -0.40
CA PRO A 32 -7.85 -9.64 -1.21
C PRO A 32 -7.72 -9.28 -2.70
N ALA A 33 -7.92 -10.28 -3.57
CA ALA A 33 -8.11 -10.03 -4.99
C ALA A 33 -9.42 -9.25 -5.24
N PRO A 34 -9.48 -8.35 -6.25
CA PRO A 34 -10.72 -7.70 -6.63
C PRO A 34 -11.82 -8.71 -6.93
N VAL A 35 -13.01 -8.48 -6.39
CA VAL A 35 -14.17 -9.35 -6.56
C VAL A 35 -15.02 -8.93 -7.76
N VAL A 36 -15.03 -7.62 -8.07
CA VAL A 36 -15.86 -7.05 -9.13
C VAL A 36 -15.13 -5.96 -9.87
N LYS A 37 -15.42 -5.85 -11.17
CA LYS A 37 -15.02 -4.75 -12.03
C LYS A 37 -16.24 -4.00 -12.54
N PHE A 38 -16.21 -2.68 -12.42
CA PHE A 38 -17.16 -1.78 -13.08
C PHE A 38 -16.47 -0.97 -14.16
N PHE A 39 -17.20 -0.55 -15.18
CA PHE A 39 -16.67 0.29 -16.24
C PHE A 39 -17.74 1.24 -16.81
N ASN A 40 -17.28 2.38 -17.29
CA ASN A 40 -18.08 3.31 -18.08
C ASN A 40 -18.09 2.84 -19.54
N PRO A 41 -19.24 2.39 -20.11
CA PRO A 41 -19.28 1.90 -21.49
C PRO A 41 -19.04 3.00 -22.55
N CYS A 42 -19.06 4.27 -22.15
CA CYS A 42 -18.87 5.43 -23.00
C CYS A 42 -17.57 6.21 -22.67
N GLY A 43 -16.66 5.65 -21.88
CA GLY A 43 -15.46 6.35 -21.43
C GLY A 43 -14.38 5.41 -20.89
N ALA A 44 -13.31 6.00 -20.34
CA ALA A 44 -12.17 5.23 -19.83
C ALA A 44 -12.30 4.85 -18.35
N ALA A 45 -13.31 5.35 -17.64
CA ALA A 45 -13.43 5.14 -16.21
C ALA A 45 -13.70 3.65 -15.88
N THR A 46 -12.89 3.11 -14.97
CA THR A 46 -12.87 1.71 -14.56
C THR A 46 -12.66 1.62 -13.05
N TRP A 47 -13.29 0.66 -12.40
CA TRP A 47 -13.15 0.41 -10.97
C TRP A 47 -12.97 -1.08 -10.70
N LEU A 48 -12.10 -1.43 -9.75
CA LEU A 48 -11.91 -2.78 -9.23
C LEU A 48 -12.14 -2.77 -7.72
N PHE A 49 -13.19 -3.43 -7.24
CA PHE A 49 -13.52 -3.43 -5.80
C PHE A 49 -13.25 -4.78 -5.16
N SER A 50 -12.62 -4.74 -3.98
CA SER A 50 -12.32 -5.92 -3.16
C SER A 50 -13.26 -6.04 -1.97
N GLU A 51 -13.83 -4.93 -1.51
CA GLU A 51 -14.54 -4.86 -0.23
C GLU A 51 -15.82 -4.02 -0.34
N LEU A 52 -16.78 -4.35 0.53
CA LEU A 52 -18.03 -3.61 0.73
C LEU A 52 -18.29 -3.56 2.24
N ASP A 53 -18.61 -2.38 2.74
CA ASP A 53 -18.94 -2.18 4.14
C ASP A 53 -20.21 -2.95 4.58
N GLY A 54 -20.45 -2.98 5.89
CA GLY A 54 -21.61 -3.66 6.46
C GLY A 54 -22.95 -3.00 6.14
N GLU A 55 -22.96 -1.71 5.80
CA GLU A 55 -24.16 -0.96 5.39
C GLU A 55 -24.54 -1.25 3.92
N GLY A 56 -23.60 -1.77 3.14
CA GLY A 56 -23.82 -2.27 1.79
C GLY A 56 -23.73 -1.20 0.70
N ASP A 57 -23.14 -0.04 1.00
CA ASP A 57 -22.97 1.07 0.05
C ASP A 57 -21.51 1.46 -0.17
N THR A 58 -20.67 1.50 0.86
CA THR A 58 -19.27 1.93 0.70
C THR A 58 -18.41 0.79 0.20
N LEU A 59 -17.98 0.88 -1.05
CA LEU A 59 -16.99 -0.03 -1.64
C LEU A 59 -15.57 0.48 -1.37
N PHE A 60 -14.60 -0.43 -1.26
CA PHE A 60 -13.18 -0.10 -1.25
C PHE A 60 -12.43 -0.87 -2.35
N GLY A 61 -11.52 -0.18 -3.04
CA GLY A 61 -10.85 -0.73 -4.21
C GLY A 61 -9.98 0.26 -4.97
N LEU A 62 -9.63 -0.11 -6.20
CA LEU A 62 -8.86 0.70 -7.14
C LEU A 62 -9.79 1.42 -8.11
N CYS A 63 -9.69 2.73 -8.16
CA CYS A 63 -10.53 3.63 -8.95
C CYS A 63 -9.68 4.33 -10.01
N ASP A 64 -10.08 4.23 -11.27
CA ASP A 64 -9.47 4.96 -12.39
C ASP A 64 -10.55 5.73 -13.13
N LEU A 65 -10.48 7.06 -13.11
CA LEU A 65 -11.44 7.90 -13.82
C LEU A 65 -11.02 8.20 -15.27
N GLY A 66 -9.90 7.63 -15.74
CA GLY A 66 -9.36 7.82 -17.08
C GLY A 66 -8.49 9.06 -17.25
N PHE A 67 -7.91 9.59 -16.17
CA PHE A 67 -7.10 10.81 -16.16
C PHE A 67 -5.60 10.60 -15.92
N GLY A 68 -5.11 9.35 -15.99
CA GLY A 68 -3.68 9.05 -15.79
C GLY A 68 -3.27 8.78 -14.34
N SER A 69 -4.23 8.80 -13.41
CA SER A 69 -4.00 8.75 -11.97
C SER A 69 -5.00 7.79 -11.29
N PRO A 70 -4.80 6.47 -11.44
CA PRO A 70 -5.59 5.46 -10.73
C PRO A 70 -5.22 5.46 -9.24
N GLU A 71 -6.22 5.40 -8.36
CA GLU A 71 -6.05 5.55 -6.91
C GLU A 71 -6.79 4.47 -6.12
N LEU A 72 -6.20 4.02 -5.02
CA LEU A 72 -6.91 3.20 -4.03
C LEU A 72 -7.79 4.09 -3.16
N GLY A 73 -9.04 3.67 -2.94
CA GLY A 73 -9.95 4.43 -2.10
C GLY A 73 -11.35 3.86 -2.03
N SER A 74 -12.21 4.61 -1.34
CA SER A 74 -13.61 4.27 -1.17
C SER A 74 -14.51 4.97 -2.19
N ALA A 75 -15.61 4.32 -2.56
CA ALA A 75 -16.64 4.88 -3.43
C ALA A 75 -18.03 4.37 -3.04
N SER A 76 -19.06 5.20 -3.19
CA SER A 76 -20.45 4.79 -2.96
C SER A 76 -20.99 3.98 -4.14
N LEU A 77 -21.55 2.80 -3.87
CA LEU A 77 -22.24 1.96 -4.84
C LEU A 77 -23.47 2.68 -5.41
N ALA A 78 -24.24 3.37 -4.56
CA ALA A 78 -25.38 4.17 -4.99
C ALA A 78 -24.97 5.31 -5.93
N GLU A 79 -23.88 6.02 -5.62
CA GLU A 79 -23.36 7.07 -6.50
C GLU A 79 -22.94 6.49 -7.85
N ILE A 80 -22.15 5.40 -7.87
CA ILE A 80 -21.75 4.72 -9.10
C ILE A 80 -22.96 4.27 -9.93
N ALA A 81 -23.97 3.67 -9.29
CA ALA A 81 -25.19 3.21 -9.95
C ALA A 81 -26.05 4.36 -10.51
N SER A 82 -25.95 5.54 -9.90
CA SER A 82 -26.70 6.73 -10.31
C SER A 82 -26.14 7.39 -11.58
N VAL A 83 -24.83 7.25 -11.83
CA VAL A 83 -24.12 7.87 -12.96
C VAL A 83 -24.80 7.52 -14.28
N THR A 84 -25.10 8.56 -15.05
CA THR A 84 -25.63 8.43 -16.42
C THR A 84 -24.60 9.00 -17.38
N VAL A 85 -24.20 8.20 -18.36
CA VAL A 85 -23.17 8.55 -19.34
C VAL A 85 -23.81 8.85 -20.69
N ALA A 86 -22.99 9.04 -21.73
CA ALA A 86 -23.48 9.30 -23.08
C ALA A 86 -24.51 8.24 -23.53
N PHE A 87 -25.47 8.66 -24.36
CA PHE A 87 -26.60 7.84 -24.83
C PHE A 87 -27.55 7.35 -23.72
N GLY A 88 -27.47 7.93 -22.52
CA GLY A 88 -28.34 7.54 -21.39
C GLY A 88 -27.95 6.20 -20.77
N LEU A 89 -26.75 5.68 -21.09
CA LEU A 89 -26.25 4.43 -20.49
C LEU A 89 -25.85 4.65 -19.03
N LYS A 90 -25.69 3.53 -18.31
CA LYS A 90 -25.24 3.49 -16.93
C LYS A 90 -23.84 2.90 -16.85
N ILE A 91 -23.23 2.99 -15.67
CA ILE A 91 -22.06 2.16 -15.36
C ILE A 91 -22.46 0.70 -15.41
N GLU A 92 -21.58 -0.15 -15.94
CA GLU A 92 -21.83 -1.57 -16.12
C GLU A 92 -20.85 -2.41 -15.29
N ARG A 93 -21.28 -3.62 -14.93
CA ARG A 93 -20.41 -4.64 -14.36
C ARG A 93 -19.86 -5.54 -15.45
N ASP A 94 -18.56 -5.76 -15.43
CA ASP A 94 -17.91 -6.74 -16.28
C ASP A 94 -18.27 -8.16 -15.80
N LEU A 95 -18.95 -8.94 -16.65
CA LEU A 95 -19.38 -10.31 -16.34
C LEU A 95 -18.28 -11.35 -16.55
N HIS A 96 -17.21 -10.99 -17.24
CA HIS A 96 -16.11 -11.88 -17.62
C HIS A 96 -14.83 -11.60 -16.84
N PHE A 97 -14.82 -10.51 -16.07
CA PHE A 97 -13.73 -10.20 -15.16
C PHE A 97 -13.53 -11.31 -14.11
N THR A 98 -12.29 -11.78 -13.99
CA THR A 98 -11.84 -12.68 -12.93
C THR A 98 -10.45 -12.24 -12.50
N ALA A 99 -10.31 -11.78 -11.26
CA ALA A 99 -9.01 -11.39 -10.74
C ALA A 99 -8.11 -12.60 -10.51
N THR A 100 -6.84 -12.48 -10.88
CA THR A 100 -5.81 -13.53 -10.72
C THR A 100 -4.77 -13.18 -9.65
N LEU A 101 -4.74 -11.93 -9.21
CA LEU A 101 -3.77 -11.38 -8.26
C LEU A 101 -4.44 -10.54 -7.16
N PRO A 102 -3.72 -10.24 -6.06
CA PRO A 102 -4.17 -9.31 -5.03
C PRO A 102 -4.41 -7.89 -5.56
N LEU A 103 -5.30 -7.12 -4.89
CA LEU A 103 -5.62 -5.74 -5.27
C LEU A 103 -4.37 -4.86 -5.35
N SER A 104 -3.39 -5.05 -4.45
CA SER A 104 -2.13 -4.30 -4.49
C SER A 104 -1.35 -4.47 -5.81
N ALA A 105 -1.39 -5.66 -6.42
CA ALA A 105 -0.71 -5.90 -7.70
C ALA A 105 -1.40 -5.16 -8.86
N TYR A 106 -2.74 -5.12 -8.86
CA TYR A 106 -3.50 -4.30 -9.80
C TYR A 106 -3.21 -2.81 -9.61
N ALA A 107 -3.14 -2.33 -8.37
CA ALA A 107 -2.82 -0.94 -8.07
C ALA A 107 -1.41 -0.56 -8.53
N GLU A 108 -0.43 -1.43 -8.27
CA GLU A 108 0.95 -1.21 -8.71
C GLU A 108 1.08 -1.24 -10.24
N ALA A 109 0.42 -2.18 -10.92
CA ALA A 109 0.37 -2.19 -12.38
C ALA A 109 -0.28 -0.91 -12.92
N ALA A 110 -1.41 -0.50 -12.34
CA ALA A 110 -2.12 0.69 -12.78
C ALA A 110 -1.26 1.95 -12.60
N ARG A 111 -0.54 2.06 -11.49
CA ARG A 111 0.39 3.16 -11.22
C ARG A 111 1.54 3.22 -12.23
N GLN A 112 2.03 2.08 -12.71
CA GLN A 112 3.08 2.03 -13.73
C GLN A 112 2.59 2.43 -15.12
N HIS A 113 1.33 2.13 -15.43
CA HIS A 113 0.74 2.36 -16.75
C HIS A 113 -0.14 3.61 -16.85
N GLY A 114 -0.41 4.29 -15.73
CA GLY A 114 -1.30 5.46 -15.67
C GLY A 114 -2.79 5.10 -15.77
N GLY A 115 -3.16 3.84 -15.59
CA GLY A 115 -4.55 3.39 -15.64
C GLY A 115 -4.67 1.89 -15.43
N ILE A 116 -5.88 1.41 -15.12
CA ILE A 116 -6.11 -0.01 -14.80
C ILE A 116 -5.81 -0.89 -16.02
N VAL A 117 -4.92 -1.87 -15.83
CA VAL A 117 -4.53 -2.86 -16.84
C VAL A 117 -4.77 -4.27 -16.33
N GLU A 118 -5.19 -5.15 -17.24
CA GLU A 118 -5.56 -6.54 -16.93
C GLU A 118 -4.69 -7.58 -17.66
N ASN A 119 -3.71 -7.14 -18.46
CA ASN A 119 -2.85 -8.07 -19.18
C ASN A 119 -1.85 -8.75 -18.23
N ASP A 120 -1.65 -10.05 -18.46
CA ASP A 120 -0.83 -10.90 -17.58
C ASP A 120 0.61 -10.39 -17.39
N ALA A 121 1.21 -9.78 -18.43
CA ALA A 121 2.59 -9.30 -18.37
C ALA A 121 2.75 -8.13 -17.39
N ALA A 122 1.89 -7.11 -17.50
CA ALA A 122 1.91 -5.95 -16.60
C ALA A 122 1.61 -6.36 -15.15
N LEU A 123 0.63 -7.25 -14.97
CA LEU A 123 0.26 -7.79 -13.67
C LEU A 123 1.40 -8.62 -13.03
N ALA A 124 2.10 -9.45 -13.81
CA ALA A 124 3.24 -10.24 -13.34
C ALA A 124 4.45 -9.36 -12.98
N GLU A 125 4.72 -8.32 -13.76
CA GLU A 125 5.78 -7.34 -13.46
C GLU A 125 5.50 -6.60 -12.14
N ALA A 126 4.27 -6.10 -11.97
CA ALA A 126 3.83 -5.43 -10.75
C ALA A 126 3.95 -6.34 -9.51
N ALA A 127 3.48 -7.59 -9.60
CA ALA A 127 3.61 -8.55 -8.51
C ALA A 127 5.07 -8.84 -8.15
N THR A 128 5.94 -8.98 -9.16
CA THR A 128 7.39 -9.19 -8.95
C THR A 128 8.02 -8.01 -8.23
N ARG A 129 7.60 -6.79 -8.59
CA ARG A 129 8.09 -5.57 -7.93
C ARG A 129 7.68 -5.50 -6.46
N LEU A 130 6.40 -5.74 -6.16
CA LEU A 130 5.90 -5.76 -4.77
C LEU A 130 6.61 -6.82 -3.92
N ALA A 131 6.86 -8.00 -4.50
CA ALA A 131 7.61 -9.06 -3.81
C ALA A 131 9.06 -8.64 -3.48
N ARG A 132 9.70 -7.86 -4.35
CA ARG A 132 11.05 -7.32 -4.11
C ARG A 132 11.06 -6.27 -3.00
N GLU A 133 10.05 -5.40 -2.95
CA GLU A 133 9.93 -4.34 -1.95
C GLU A 133 9.58 -4.88 -0.55
N ARG A 134 8.78 -5.96 -0.49
CA ARG A 134 8.46 -6.66 0.76
C ARG A 134 9.63 -7.47 1.33
N LYS A 135 10.61 -7.85 0.51
CA LYS A 135 11.81 -8.55 0.99
C LYS A 135 12.73 -7.52 1.67
N PRO A 136 13.08 -7.66 2.96
CA PRO A 136 14.00 -6.73 3.59
C PRO A 136 15.32 -6.70 2.81
N LEU A 137 15.81 -5.51 2.46
CA LEU A 137 17.14 -5.35 1.89
C LEU A 137 18.12 -6.06 2.84
N ALA A 138 18.84 -7.07 2.33
CA ALA A 138 19.95 -7.63 3.09
C ALA A 138 20.89 -6.48 3.46
N PRO A 139 21.39 -6.40 4.71
CA PRO A 139 22.31 -5.33 5.07
C PRO A 139 23.47 -5.35 4.10
N SER A 140 23.74 -4.20 3.47
CA SER A 140 24.90 -4.04 2.60
C SER A 140 26.13 -4.44 3.40
N VAL A 141 26.74 -5.55 3.03
CA VAL A 141 28.00 -5.98 3.62
C VAL A 141 29.02 -4.94 3.18
N HIS A 142 29.25 -3.91 3.99
CA HIS A 142 30.49 -3.15 3.90
C HIS A 142 31.57 -4.14 4.29
N SER A 143 32.26 -4.69 3.28
CA SER A 143 33.52 -5.36 3.49
C SER A 143 34.46 -4.33 4.10
N ASP A 144 34.68 -4.42 5.41
CA ASP A 144 35.83 -3.80 6.10
C ASP A 144 37.12 -4.50 5.63
N ASP A 145 37.41 -4.42 4.33
CA ASP A 145 38.70 -4.76 3.73
C ASP A 145 39.59 -3.52 3.73
N ASP A 146 39.84 -2.95 4.92
CA ASP A 146 40.92 -1.99 5.13
C ASP A 146 41.74 -2.36 6.39
N LYS A 147 42.31 -3.56 6.36
CA LYS A 147 43.49 -3.90 7.17
C LYS A 147 44.64 -4.33 6.27
N ARG A 148 45.07 -3.43 5.37
CA ARG A 148 46.42 -3.51 4.80
C ARG A 148 47.40 -2.91 5.82
N PRO A 149 48.41 -3.65 6.31
CA PRO A 149 49.37 -3.10 7.25
C PRO A 149 50.22 -2.00 6.58
N ARG A 150 50.17 -0.78 7.13
CA ARG A 150 51.07 0.31 6.73
C ARG A 150 52.47 -0.01 7.22
N THR A 151 53.38 -0.39 6.32
CA THR A 151 54.82 -0.46 6.60
C THR A 151 55.39 0.97 6.61
N GLY A 152 55.49 1.57 7.80
CA GLY A 152 56.14 2.85 8.02
C GLY A 152 57.55 2.67 8.60
N SER A 153 58.56 3.15 7.87
CA SER A 153 59.97 3.22 8.29
C SER A 153 60.19 4.30 9.37
N PRO A 154 61.20 4.18 10.26
CA PRO A 154 61.31 5.03 11.44
C PRO A 154 62.06 6.34 11.15
N ARG A 155 61.60 7.45 11.75
CA ARG A 155 62.43 8.65 11.91
C ARG A 155 62.30 9.23 13.32
N ALA A 156 63.46 9.59 13.85
CA ALA A 156 63.74 9.90 15.24
C ALA A 156 63.25 11.29 15.70
N GLY A 157 62.90 11.36 17.00
CA GLY A 157 63.28 12.41 17.95
C GLY A 157 62.54 13.75 17.89
N VAL A 158 61.81 14.09 18.96
CA VAL A 158 62.18 15.11 19.96
C VAL A 158 61.03 15.32 20.96
N THR A 159 61.45 15.53 22.22
CA THR A 159 60.74 15.65 23.49
C THR A 159 60.03 16.98 23.75
N GLY A 160 58.94 16.97 24.55
CA GLY A 160 58.40 18.15 25.25
C GLY A 160 57.06 17.87 25.97
N PRO A 161 56.84 18.26 27.26
CA PRO A 161 55.83 17.61 28.10
C PRO A 161 54.59 18.44 28.52
N ALA A 162 53.56 17.68 28.93
CA ALA A 162 52.60 17.86 30.05
C ALA A 162 51.51 18.96 30.04
N SER A 163 50.24 18.52 30.22
CA SER A 163 49.29 18.84 31.33
C SER A 163 47.83 18.46 30.92
N ILE A 164 47.14 17.52 31.58
CA ILE A 164 46.15 17.66 32.69
C ILE A 164 44.94 18.54 32.29
N ALA A 165 43.65 18.24 32.44
CA ALA A 165 42.82 17.07 32.79
C ALA A 165 41.33 17.46 32.44
N PRO A 166 40.23 16.96 33.05
CA PRO A 166 39.18 16.26 32.31
C PRO A 166 37.75 16.86 32.47
N ASP A 167 36.75 16.09 32.02
CA ASP A 167 35.36 16.04 32.54
C ASP A 167 34.42 17.21 32.12
N ASN A 168 33.10 17.06 31.93
CA ASN A 168 32.16 16.03 32.28
C ASN A 168 30.79 16.28 31.58
N ALA A 169 29.93 15.26 31.61
CA ALA A 169 28.49 15.30 31.86
C ALA A 169 27.47 15.80 30.80
N ALA A 170 26.42 14.98 30.70
CA ALA A 170 25.24 15.04 29.83
C ALA A 170 24.06 15.81 30.50
N PRO A 171 22.78 15.39 30.34
CA PRO A 171 21.81 15.80 29.32
C PRO A 171 20.63 16.59 29.94
N SER A 172 19.68 17.10 29.12
CA SER A 172 18.43 17.63 29.67
C SER A 172 17.20 17.48 28.76
N ALA A 173 16.15 16.93 29.39
CA ALA A 173 14.71 17.00 29.10
C ALA A 173 14.26 16.33 27.78
N TRP A 174 13.12 15.65 27.68
CA TRP A 174 11.79 16.06 28.12
C TRP A 174 10.97 14.86 28.63
N ASP A 175 10.41 15.01 29.83
CA ASP A 175 9.39 14.16 30.46
C ASP A 175 7.97 14.67 30.14
N GLY A 176 6.99 13.75 30.22
CA GLY A 176 5.59 14.05 30.55
C GLY A 176 4.62 13.89 29.36
N ALA A 177 4.05 12.72 29.09
CA ALA A 177 3.01 12.00 29.84
C ALA A 177 1.65 12.74 29.89
N GLY A 178 0.67 12.14 29.19
CA GLY A 178 -0.71 12.58 29.06
C GLY A 178 -1.64 12.18 30.22
N PRO A 179 -2.95 12.43 30.05
CA PRO A 179 -3.85 12.87 31.12
C PRO A 179 -4.61 11.75 31.85
N SER A 180 -5.06 12.08 33.07
CA SER A 180 -5.99 11.28 33.88
C SER A 180 -7.44 11.81 33.79
N SER A 181 -8.36 10.84 33.64
CA SER A 181 -9.78 10.71 34.00
C SER A 181 -10.67 11.91 34.37
N ASN A 182 -11.92 11.86 33.88
CA ASN A 182 -13.14 11.54 34.65
C ASN A 182 -14.27 11.27 33.64
N MET A 183 -15.03 10.17 33.64
CA MET A 183 -16.00 9.65 34.62
C MET A 183 -17.01 10.71 35.09
N GLU A 184 -18.11 10.81 34.33
CA GLU A 184 -19.50 10.99 34.77
C GLU A 184 -20.43 10.27 33.79
#